data_AF-A0A2G4DV21-F1
#
_entry.id   AF-A0A2G4DV21-F1
#
_cell.length_a   1.000
_cell.length_b   1.000
_cell.length_c   1.000
_cell.angle_alpha   90.00
_cell.angle_beta   90.00
_cell.angle_gamma   90.00
#
_symmetry.space_group_name_H-M   'P 1'
#
loop_
_entity.id
_entity.type
_entity.pdbx_description
1 polymer ?
#
loop_
_entity_poly.entity_id
_entity_poly.type
_entity_poly.pdbx_seq_one_letter_code
_entity_poly.pdbx_strand_id
1 'polypeptide(L)' 'MSAQQALTDASRKSFELSDALYRGGSKSYLEALDAQRSLYSAQQDLITLRLTEQSNRITLYKVLGGGGY' A
#
# COMPACT_ATOMS: atom_id res chain seq x y z
N MET A 1 -1.90 -2.78 -10.64
CA MET A 1 -1.27 -1.89 -9.62
C MET A 1 -2.15 -0.71 -9.22
N SER A 2 -2.91 -0.11 -10.14
CA SER A 2 -3.81 1.02 -9.83
C SER A 2 -4.78 0.76 -8.68
N ALA A 3 -5.38 -0.43 -8.61
CA ALA A 3 -6.28 -0.80 -7.51
C ALA A 3 -5.58 -0.79 -6.14
N GLN A 4 -4.36 -1.33 -6.03
CA GLN A 4 -3.61 -1.37 -4.77
C GLN A 4 -3.14 0.03 -4.35
N GLN A 5 -2.80 0.89 -5.32
CA GLN A 5 -2.50 2.30 -5.08
C GLN A 5 -3.73 3.04 -4.56
N ALA A 6 -4.87 2.88 -5.23
CA ALA A 6 -6.14 3.48 -4.81
C ALA A 6 -6.55 3.04 -3.40
N LEU A 7 -6.34 1.76 -3.06
CA LEU A 7 -6.58 1.25 -1.71
C LEU A 7 -5.67 1.94 -0.69
N THR A 8 -4.36 2.04 -0.95
CA THR A 8 -3.42 2.73 -0.06
C THR A 8 -3.81 4.20 0.15
N ASP A 9 -4.23 4.88 -0.92
CA ASP A 9 -4.65 6.27 -0.86
C ASP A 9 -5.97 6.45 -0.09
N ALA A 10 -6.92 5.53 -0.26
CA ALA A 10 -8.16 5.52 0.50
C ALA A 10 -7.90 5.27 1.99
N SER A 11 -7.08 4.28 2.34
CA SER A 11 -6.68 4.00 3.73
C SER A 11 -5.94 5.18 4.35
N ARG A 12 -5.13 5.91 3.57
CA ARG A 12 -4.44 7.12 4.05
C ARG A 12 -5.45 8.21 4.42
N LYS A 13 -6.39 8.51 3.54
CA LYS A 13 -7.46 9.49 3.80
C LYS A 13 -8.30 9.09 5.03
N SER A 14 -8.59 7.80 5.18
CA SER A 14 -9.32 7.29 6.35
C SER A 14 -8.54 7.52 7.64
N PHE A 15 -7.22 7.27 7.65
CA PHE A 15 -6.37 7.53 8.81
C PHE A 15 -6.29 9.02 9.14
N GLU A 16 -6.06 9.89 8.14
CA GLU A 16 -6.02 11.34 8.33
C GLU A 16 -7.31 11.89 8.94
N LEU A 17 -8.47 11.40 8.47
CA LEU A 17 -9.77 11.76 9.03
C LEU A 17 -9.92 11.28 10.48
N SER A 18 -9.61 10.02 10.76
CA SER A 18 -9.72 9.46 12.11
C SER A 18 -8.78 10.13 13.11
N ASP A 19 -7.55 10.47 12.69
CA ASP A 19 -6.59 11.22 13.52
C ASP A 19 -7.09 12.63 13.82
N ALA A 20 -7.66 13.33 12.82
CA ALA A 20 -8.25 14.64 13.03
C ALA A 20 -9.45 14.60 14.01
N LEU A 21 -10.33 13.61 13.88
CA LEU A 21 -11.46 13.42 14.79
C LEU A 21 -11.02 13.06 16.22
N TYR A 22 -9.97 12.25 16.36
CA TYR A 22 -9.37 11.94 17.65
C TYR A 22 -8.76 13.18 18.31
N ARG A 23 -7.95 13.95 17.57
CA ARG A 23 -7.35 15.20 18.06
C ARG A 23 -8.40 16.26 18.41
N GLY A 24 -9.51 16.27 17.69
CA GLY A 24 -10.69 17.09 17.99
C GLY A 24 -11.54 16.57 19.16
N GLY A 25 -11.17 15.47 19.81
CA GLY A 25 -11.90 14.87 20.94
C GLY A 25 -13.25 14.26 20.58
N SER A 26 -13.59 14.14 19.28
CA SER A 26 -14.87 13.63 18.81
C SER A 26 -14.91 12.10 18.73
N LYS A 27 -13.75 11.46 18.60
CA LYS A 27 -13.63 10.00 18.46
C LYS A 27 -12.50 9.43 19.33
N SER A 28 -12.61 8.14 19.64
CA SER A 28 -11.60 7.41 20.41
C SER A 28 -10.32 7.18 19.60
N TYR A 29 -9.17 7.17 20.27
CA TYR A 29 -7.88 6.82 19.67
C TYR A 29 -7.87 5.45 18.99
N LEU A 30 -8.72 4.52 19.45
CA LEU A 30 -8.79 3.17 18.90
C LEU A 30 -9.19 3.16 17.42
N GLU A 31 -10.05 4.08 17.00
CA GLU A 31 -10.42 4.20 15.57
C GLU A 31 -9.26 4.75 14.72
N ALA A 32 -8.46 5.69 15.26
CA ALA A 32 -7.27 6.19 14.58
C ALA A 32 -6.20 5.08 14.45
N LEU A 33 -6.01 4.28 15.50
CA LEU A 33 -5.10 3.15 15.49
C LEU A 33 -5.50 2.07 14.49
N ASP A 34 -6.80 1.74 14.40
CA ASP A 34 -7.31 0.76 13.44
C ASP A 34 -7.12 1.24 11.98
N ALA A 35 -7.42 2.52 11.71
CA ALA A 35 -7.18 3.13 10.41
C ALA A 35 -5.68 3.15 10.06
N GLN A 36 -4.80 3.42 11.04
CA GLN A 36 -3.35 3.37 10.87
C GLN A 36 -2.87 1.95 10.51
N ARG A 37 -3.37 0.91 11.21
CA ARG A 37 -3.04 -0.49 10.91
C ARG A 37 -3.48 -0.88 9.51
N SER A 38 -4.68 -0.46 9.11
CA SER A 38 -5.20 -0.70 7.76
C SER A 38 -4.34 -0.05 6.68
N LEU A 39 -3.92 1.21 6.89
CA LEU A 39 -2.97 1.90 5.99
C LEU A 39 -1.64 1.14 5.90
N TYR A 40 -1.08 0.71 7.02
CA TYR A 40 0.19 0.01 7.06
C TYR A 40 0.14 -1.33 6.30
N SER A 41 -0.95 -2.09 6.44
CA SER A 41 -1.16 -3.31 5.65
C SER A 41 -1.26 -3.02 4.16
N ALA A 42 -2.07 -2.02 3.76
CA ALA A 42 -2.22 -1.65 2.35
C ALA A 42 -0.90 -1.23 1.69
N GLN A 43 -0.03 -0.54 2.44
CA GLN A 43 1.32 -0.16 2.00
C GLN A 43 2.23 -1.37 1.80
N GLN A 44 2.25 -2.32 2.74
CA GLN A 44 3.03 -3.55 2.63
C GLN A 44 2.60 -4.40 1.42
N ASP A 45 1.30 -4.49 1.17
CA ASP A 45 0.75 -5.18 0.00
C ASP A 45 1.19 -4.50 -1.31
N LEU A 46 1.18 -3.17 -1.36
CA LEU A 46 1.67 -2.41 -2.53
C LEU A 46 3.17 -2.65 -2.78
N ILE A 47 3.98 -2.68 -1.73
CA ILE A 47 5.42 -2.97 -1.82
C ILE A 47 5.64 -4.39 -2.35
N THR A 48 4.91 -5.36 -1.80
CA THR A 48 4.99 -6.76 -2.22
C THR A 48 4.61 -6.92 -3.69
N LEU A 49 3.52 -6.29 -4.13
CA LEU A 49 3.10 -6.30 -5.52
C LEU A 49 4.15 -5.69 -6.46
N ARG A 50 4.80 -4.61 -6.05
CA ARG A 50 5.91 -3.99 -6.79
C ARG A 50 7.12 -4.90 -6.90
N LEU A 51 7.46 -5.59 -5.81
CA LEU A 51 8.54 -6.57 -5.82
C LEU A 51 8.23 -7.73 -6.78
N THR A 52 7.00 -8.26 -6.75
CA THR A 52 6.56 -9.31 -7.68
C THR A 52 6.65 -8.85 -9.14
N GLU A 53 6.21 -7.63 -9.45
CA GLU A 53 6.33 -7.08 -10.80
C GLU A 53 7.78 -7.00 -11.28
N GLN A 54 8.69 -6.51 -10.43
CA GLN A 54 10.11 -6.43 -10.77
C GLN A 54 10.74 -7.82 -11.00
N SER A 55 10.39 -8.79 -10.14
CA SER A 55 10.83 -10.18 -10.30
C SER A 55 10.32 -10.78 -11.63
N ASN A 56 9.06 -10.51 -11.98
CA ASN A 56 8.48 -10.94 -13.24
C ASN A 56 9.18 -10.30 -14.45
N ARG A 57 9.56 -9.01 -14.37
CA ARG A 57 10.33 -8.33 -15.42
C ARG A 57 11.71 -8.96 -15.62
N ILE A 58 12.43 -9.26 -14.53
CA ILE A 58 13.73 -9.97 -14.59
C ILE A 58 13.55 -11.36 -15.21
N THR A 59 12.51 -12.09 -14.81
CA THR A 59 12.21 -13.41 -15.35
C THR A 59 11.92 -13.35 -16.84
N LEU A 60 11.09 -12.40 -17.27
CA LEU A 60 10.79 -12.18 -18.68
C LEU A 60 12.05 -11.84 -19.47
N TYR A 61 12.92 -10.98 -18.95
CA TYR A 61 14.22 -10.66 -19.57
C TYR A 61 15.08 -11.92 -19.77
N LYS A 62 15.16 -12.79 -18.75
CA LYS A 62 15.90 -14.05 -18.84
C LYS A 62 15.29 -15.01 -19.89
N VAL A 63 13.97 -15.16 -19.90
CA VAL A 63 13.26 -16.11 -20.79
C VAL A 63 13.27 -15.64 -22.24
N LEU A 64 13.24 -14.34 -22.50
CA LEU A 64 13.30 -13.78 -23.87
C LEU A 64 14.71 -13.77 -24.48
N GLY A 65 15.65 -14.50 -23.91
CA GLY A 65 17.00 -14.66 -24.46
C GLY A 65 18.06 -13.77 -23.81
N GLY A 66 17.78 -13.16 -22.66
CA GLY A 66 18.81 -12.60 -21.78
C GLY A 66 19.65 -11.47 -22.38
N GLY A 67 19.21 -10.79 -23.44
CA GLY A 67 20.11 -10.03 -24.30
C GLY A 67 20.97 -11.02 -25.10
N GLY A 68 20.77 -11.07 -26.42
CA GLY A 68 21.58 -11.93 -27.27
C GLY A 68 23.08 -11.69 -27.03
N TYR A 69 23.85 -12.77 -27.19
CA TYR A 69 25.31 -12.93 -27.02
C TYR A 69 25.80 -13.20 -25.59
#